data_AF-A0A1F1UXN8-F1
#
_entry.id   AF-A0A1F1UXN8-F1
#
_cell.length_a   1.000
_cell.length_b   1.000
_cell.length_c   1.000
_cell.angle_alpha   90.00
_cell.angle_beta   90.00
_cell.angle_gamma   90.00
#
_symmetry.space_group_name_H-M   'P 1'
#
loop_
_entity.id
_entity.type
_entity.pdbx_description
1 polymer ?
#
loop_
_entity_poly.entity_id
_entity_poly.type
_entity_poly.pdbx_seq_one_letter_code
_entity_poly.pdbx_strand_id
1 'polypeptide(L)'
;MTTYQLPPICILGLGLIGGSLMRDLTISNERVFGYTMHGARAAQRDGFDVSDNMEEVLRRAEADNALIVVAVPMAAVASVLDQVASFAPTCDITDVVSVKERVYDLIVERDMQGRYVGGHPMAGTEFSGWSASHEGLFEGAAWAVTYDYAREGLADDHWAALFTTVCRLASVVGAEAVPVRVSLHDESVARVSHLPHVIAEALSLVGDRGGTLAQSLSAGSFRGATRVASTEPELVRNMCETNADSLVPVLDEFIELLQAARASLADDPASMKQLAESGNRAYLRMAARKGARRESVSPVKISSRPVMRVHPGAPGWVRQLEQVESLGGRVEVF
;
A
#
# COMPACT_ATOMS: atom_id res chain seq x y z
N MET A 1 -8.52 21.72 22.43
CA MET A 1 -8.08 20.40 21.94
C MET A 1 -6.62 20.57 21.58
N THR A 2 -5.71 19.94 22.31
CA THR A 2 -4.29 19.91 21.94
C THR A 2 -4.21 19.23 20.58
N THR A 3 -3.88 20.01 19.54
CA THR A 3 -3.57 19.48 18.21
C THR A 3 -2.37 18.56 18.40
N TYR A 4 -2.58 17.26 18.26
CA TYR A 4 -1.48 16.33 18.23
C TYR A 4 -0.68 16.59 16.96
N GLN A 5 0.58 16.95 17.13
CA GLN A 5 1.51 17.17 16.03
C GLN A 5 2.32 15.89 15.83
N LEU A 6 2.55 15.49 14.58
CA LEU A 6 3.41 14.35 14.30
C LEU A 6 4.85 14.64 14.80
N PRO A 7 5.64 13.61 15.16
CA PRO A 7 7.08 13.78 15.24
C PRO A 7 7.62 14.26 13.87
N PRO A 8 8.85 14.79 13.81
CA PRO A 8 9.52 14.99 12.53
C PRO A 8 9.44 13.72 11.69
N ILE A 9 9.17 13.86 10.39
CA ILE A 9 9.10 12.74 9.47
C ILE A 9 10.36 12.74 8.61
N CYS A 10 11.10 11.63 8.64
CA CYS A 10 12.26 11.39 7.79
C CYS A 10 11.88 10.37 6.71
N ILE A 11 11.79 10.79 5.44
CA ILE A 11 11.40 9.91 4.33
C ILE A 11 12.63 9.41 3.58
N LEU A 12 12.83 8.09 3.55
CA LEU A 12 13.93 7.44 2.84
C LEU A 12 13.42 6.91 1.50
N GLY A 13 13.69 7.65 0.43
CA GLY A 13 13.21 7.37 -0.93
C GLY A 13 12.08 8.32 -1.33
N LEU A 14 12.32 9.15 -2.35
CA LEU A 14 11.36 10.17 -2.81
C LEU A 14 10.89 9.89 -4.24
N GLY A 15 10.46 8.65 -4.47
CA GLY A 15 9.73 8.25 -5.68
C GLY A 15 8.29 8.78 -5.68
N LEU A 16 7.37 8.07 -6.35
CA LEU A 16 5.95 8.42 -6.37
C LEU A 16 5.39 8.54 -4.93
N ILE A 17 5.48 7.48 -4.13
CA ILE A 17 4.88 7.44 -2.80
C ILE A 17 5.59 8.39 -1.83
N GLY A 18 6.90 8.24 -1.64
CA GLY A 18 7.63 9.06 -0.68
C GLY A 18 7.66 10.54 -1.05
N GLY A 19 7.73 10.88 -2.35
CA GLY A 19 7.66 12.26 -2.81
C GLY A 19 6.27 12.87 -2.62
N SER A 20 5.19 12.12 -2.89
CA SER A 20 3.82 12.58 -2.63
C SER A 20 3.58 12.78 -1.14
N LEU A 21 4.09 11.88 -0.30
CA LEU A 21 4.00 11.98 1.15
C LEU A 21 4.72 13.25 1.65
N MET A 22 5.91 13.55 1.13
CA MET A 22 6.63 14.78 1.44
C MET A 22 5.82 16.02 1.08
N ARG A 23 5.18 16.04 -0.11
CA ARG A 23 4.36 17.17 -0.57
C ARG A 23 3.15 17.40 0.34
N ASP A 24 2.39 16.34 0.64
CA ASP A 24 1.18 16.43 1.45
C ASP A 24 1.48 16.82 2.90
N LEU A 25 2.57 16.29 3.47
CA LEU A 25 3.03 16.67 4.82
C LEU A 25 3.48 18.14 4.88
N THR A 26 4.18 18.62 3.84
CA THR A 26 4.62 20.03 3.76
C THR A 26 3.42 20.98 3.77
N ILE A 27 2.39 20.69 2.97
CA ILE A 27 1.17 21.52 2.89
C ILE A 27 0.35 21.45 4.19
N SER A 28 0.42 20.31 4.88
CA SER A 28 -0.18 20.12 6.20
C SER A 28 0.60 20.80 7.34
N ASN A 29 1.69 21.52 7.02
CA ASN A 29 2.61 22.17 7.97
C ASN A 29 3.29 21.20 8.95
N GLU A 30 3.45 19.94 8.55
CA GLU A 30 4.22 18.96 9.32
C GLU A 30 5.71 19.11 9.03
N ARG A 31 6.55 18.77 10.02
CA ARG A 31 8.00 18.81 9.85
C ARG A 31 8.45 17.58 9.07
N VAL A 32 8.91 17.77 7.85
CA VAL A 32 9.35 16.68 6.97
C VAL A 32 10.68 17.00 6.30
N PHE A 33 11.54 16.00 6.22
CA PHE A 33 12.78 16.01 5.43
C PHE A 33 13.03 14.61 4.87
N GLY A 34 13.99 14.45 3.97
CA GLY A 34 14.23 13.12 3.42
C GLY A 34 15.51 12.92 2.64
N TYR A 35 15.69 11.66 2.25
CA TYR A 35 16.78 11.19 1.42
C TYR A 35 16.24 10.69 0.08
N THR A 36 16.94 10.99 -1.01
CA THR A 36 16.78 10.24 -2.25
C THR A 36 18.08 10.15 -3.02
N MET A 37 18.41 8.95 -3.52
CA MET A 37 19.59 8.75 -4.37
C MET A 37 19.44 9.46 -5.73
N HIS A 38 18.22 9.51 -6.25
CA HIS A 38 17.90 10.11 -7.54
C HIS A 38 16.84 11.20 -7.36
N GLY A 39 17.13 12.39 -7.89
CA GLY A 39 16.19 13.52 -7.85
C GLY A 39 16.37 14.50 -6.68
N ALA A 40 17.36 14.32 -5.79
CA ALA A 40 17.56 15.21 -4.64
C ALA A 40 17.69 16.68 -5.05
N ARG A 41 18.53 16.99 -6.05
CA ARG A 41 18.68 18.36 -6.58
C ARG A 41 17.39 18.94 -7.16
N ALA A 42 16.54 18.10 -7.76
CA ALA A 42 15.26 18.54 -8.30
C ALA A 42 14.30 18.87 -7.15
N ALA A 43 14.19 18.00 -6.15
CA ALA A 43 13.38 18.23 -4.96
C ALA A 43 13.83 19.49 -4.17
N GLN A 44 15.14 19.69 -4.00
CA GLN A 44 15.71 20.89 -3.38
C GLN A 44 15.33 22.16 -4.16
N ARG A 45 15.43 22.13 -5.49
CA ARG A 45 15.03 23.26 -6.36
C ARG A 45 13.52 23.55 -6.25
N ASP A 46 12.72 22.51 -6.07
CA ASP A 46 11.28 22.62 -5.85
C ASP A 46 10.93 23.09 -4.42
N GLY A 47 11.93 23.31 -3.55
CA GLY A 47 11.78 23.92 -2.23
C GLY A 47 11.70 22.92 -1.06
N PHE A 48 12.00 21.64 -1.28
CA PHE A 48 11.89 20.60 -0.25
C PHE A 48 13.23 20.34 0.47
N ASP A 49 13.16 20.03 1.77
CA ASP A 49 14.30 19.67 2.62
C ASP A 49 14.74 18.23 2.34
N VAL A 50 15.65 18.09 1.37
CA VAL A 50 16.10 16.80 0.83
C VAL A 50 17.61 16.76 0.71
N SER A 51 18.21 15.60 0.99
CA SER A 51 19.64 15.33 0.78
C SER A 51 19.84 14.02 -0.01
N ASP A 52 21.01 13.89 -0.64
CA ASP A 52 21.52 12.65 -1.24
C ASP A 52 22.59 11.96 -0.38
N ASN A 53 22.77 12.41 0.87
CA ASN A 53 23.65 11.82 1.88
C ASN A 53 22.84 11.07 2.95
N MET A 54 22.80 9.74 2.86
CA MET A 54 22.00 8.89 3.75
C MET A 54 22.44 9.00 5.22
N GLU A 55 23.75 8.96 5.49
CA GLU A 55 24.26 9.01 6.86
C GLU A 55 23.89 10.32 7.56
N GLU A 56 24.04 11.45 6.88
CA GLU A 56 23.68 12.76 7.42
C GLU A 56 22.19 12.85 7.74
N VAL A 57 21.34 12.38 6.83
CA VAL A 57 19.88 12.35 7.01
C VAL A 57 19.49 11.48 8.20
N LEU A 58 20.09 10.29 8.34
CA LEU A 58 19.79 9.38 9.44
C LEU A 58 20.30 9.92 10.78
N ARG A 59 21.49 10.51 10.83
CA ARG A 59 21.98 11.15 12.06
C ARG A 59 21.10 12.32 12.50
N ARG A 60 20.54 13.07 11.55
CA ARG A 60 19.53 14.09 11.83
C ARG A 60 18.24 13.45 12.36
N ALA A 61 17.77 12.37 11.74
CA ALA A 61 16.58 11.64 12.21
C ALA A 61 16.73 11.19 13.66
N GLU A 62 17.88 10.62 14.03
CA GLU A 62 18.21 10.23 15.41
C GLU A 62 18.18 11.43 16.36
N ALA A 63 18.83 12.54 15.98
CA ALA A 63 18.88 13.74 16.81
C ALA A 63 17.51 14.39 17.02
N ASP A 64 16.65 14.34 16.00
CA ASP A 64 15.31 14.92 16.00
C ASP A 64 14.24 13.96 16.57
N ASN A 65 14.61 12.71 16.87
CA ASN A 65 13.70 11.60 17.19
C ASN A 65 12.57 11.48 16.15
N ALA A 66 12.95 11.45 14.88
CA ALA A 66 12.02 11.41 13.75
C ALA A 66 11.38 10.03 13.59
N LEU A 67 10.14 10.00 13.07
CA LEU A 67 9.59 8.79 12.47
C LEU A 67 10.23 8.58 11.10
N ILE A 68 10.91 7.46 10.92
CA ILE A 68 11.52 7.07 9.65
C ILE A 68 10.48 6.35 8.79
N VAL A 69 10.25 6.85 7.58
CA VAL A 69 9.40 6.23 6.56
C VAL A 69 10.29 5.62 5.48
N VAL A 70 10.35 4.30 5.43
CA VAL A 70 11.06 3.55 4.39
C VAL A 70 10.20 3.48 3.13
N ALA A 71 10.56 4.31 2.13
CA ALA A 71 9.85 4.48 0.87
C ALA A 71 10.71 4.11 -0.35
N VAL A 72 11.49 3.04 -0.20
CA VAL A 72 12.31 2.44 -1.26
C VAL A 72 11.67 1.16 -1.81
N PRO A 73 12.05 0.70 -3.01
CA PRO A 73 11.65 -0.63 -3.50
C PRO A 73 12.09 -1.75 -2.56
N MET A 74 11.35 -2.87 -2.55
CA MET A 74 11.61 -4.03 -1.68
C MET A 74 13.08 -4.49 -1.72
N ALA A 75 13.70 -4.50 -2.90
CA ALA A 75 15.09 -4.91 -3.08
C ALA A 75 16.11 -4.06 -2.28
N ALA A 76 15.78 -2.82 -1.94
CA ALA A 76 16.66 -1.91 -1.19
C ALA A 76 16.39 -1.91 0.32
N VAL A 77 15.24 -2.44 0.78
CA VAL A 77 14.77 -2.34 2.17
C VAL A 77 15.82 -2.87 3.15
N ALA A 78 16.39 -4.06 2.91
CA ALA A 78 17.37 -4.65 3.81
C ALA A 78 18.57 -3.70 4.07
N SER A 79 19.15 -3.16 2.99
CA SER A 79 20.29 -2.24 3.08
C SER A 79 19.94 -0.89 3.73
N VAL A 80 18.69 -0.45 3.60
CA VAL A 80 18.21 0.76 4.29
C VAL A 80 18.05 0.49 5.78
N LEU A 81 17.46 -0.65 6.16
CA LEU A 81 17.32 -1.04 7.56
C LEU A 81 18.68 -1.22 8.25
N ASP A 82 19.70 -1.75 7.56
CA ASP A 82 21.06 -1.85 8.11
C ASP A 82 21.66 -0.46 8.42
N GLN A 83 21.39 0.52 7.57
CA GLN A 83 21.84 1.91 7.79
C GLN A 83 21.04 2.58 8.91
N VAL A 84 19.73 2.36 8.97
CA VAL A 84 18.90 2.83 10.11
C VAL A 84 19.42 2.23 11.42
N ALA A 85 19.73 0.93 11.47
CA ALA A 85 20.31 0.29 12.65
C ALA A 85 21.63 0.94 13.10
N SER A 86 22.42 1.44 12.15
CA SER A 86 23.75 2.00 12.41
C SER A 86 23.73 3.47 12.81
N PHE A 87 22.85 4.26 12.20
CA PHE A 87 22.88 5.72 12.30
C PHE A 87 21.67 6.33 13.02
N ALA A 88 20.55 5.60 13.09
CA ALA A 88 19.32 6.01 13.77
C ALA A 88 18.72 4.85 14.59
N PRO A 89 19.48 4.27 15.55
CA PRO A 89 19.08 3.06 16.26
C PRO A 89 17.92 3.25 17.23
N THR A 90 17.47 4.48 17.54
CA THR A 90 16.36 4.69 18.48
C THR A 90 15.08 5.18 17.80
N CYS A 91 15.18 5.65 16.55
CA CYS A 91 14.03 6.10 15.77
C CYS A 91 13.00 5.00 15.52
N ASP A 92 11.73 5.39 15.64
CA ASP A 92 10.60 4.60 15.18
C ASP A 92 10.57 4.51 13.66
N ILE A 93 10.02 3.41 13.15
CA ILE A 93 10.05 3.04 11.73
C ILE A 93 8.65 2.69 11.24
N THR A 94 8.32 3.16 10.05
CA THR A 94 7.25 2.64 9.21
C THR A 94 7.78 2.47 7.78
N ASP A 95 7.04 1.75 6.95
CA ASP A 95 7.34 1.59 5.52
C ASP A 95 6.11 1.86 4.68
N VAL A 96 6.30 1.87 3.36
CA VAL A 96 5.20 1.99 2.38
C VAL A 96 5.31 0.94 1.28
N VAL A 97 6.04 -0.15 1.52
CA VAL A 97 6.28 -1.20 0.51
C VAL A 97 4.98 -1.96 0.24
N SER A 98 4.83 -2.53 -0.96
CA SER A 98 3.57 -3.19 -1.36
C SER A 98 3.35 -4.58 -0.74
N VAL A 99 4.40 -5.20 -0.20
CA VAL A 99 4.39 -6.53 0.43
C VAL A 99 4.84 -6.35 1.87
N LYS A 100 4.16 -6.98 2.83
CA LYS A 100 4.34 -6.69 4.26
C LYS A 100 5.05 -7.81 5.00
N GLU A 101 4.82 -9.07 4.65
CA GLU A 101 5.43 -10.21 5.33
C GLU A 101 6.96 -10.15 5.21
N ARG A 102 7.47 -9.99 3.97
CA ARG A 102 8.91 -9.90 3.76
C ARG A 102 9.58 -8.70 4.45
N VAL A 103 8.89 -7.56 4.55
CA VAL A 103 9.43 -6.40 5.30
C VAL A 103 9.46 -6.70 6.79
N TYR A 104 8.40 -7.31 7.33
CA TYR A 104 8.33 -7.69 8.72
C TYR A 104 9.41 -8.71 9.09
N ASP A 105 9.69 -9.69 8.23
CA ASP A 105 10.82 -10.62 8.41
C ASP A 105 12.15 -9.87 8.54
N LEU A 106 12.43 -8.91 7.65
CA LEU A 106 13.67 -8.12 7.70
C LEU A 106 13.78 -7.28 8.97
N ILE A 107 12.64 -6.80 9.50
CA ILE A 107 12.55 -6.08 10.78
C ILE A 107 12.87 -7.02 11.94
N VAL A 108 12.30 -8.23 11.95
CA VAL A 108 12.52 -9.24 12.99
C VAL A 108 13.95 -9.76 12.98
N GLU A 109 14.53 -10.01 11.80
CA GLU A 109 15.95 -10.38 11.62
C GLU A 109 16.91 -9.37 12.28
N ARG A 110 16.47 -8.12 12.48
CA ARG A 110 17.25 -7.01 13.04
C ARG A 110 16.80 -6.59 14.44
N ASP A 111 15.88 -7.32 15.05
CA ASP A 111 15.31 -7.02 16.37
C ASP A 111 14.70 -5.61 16.47
N MET A 112 14.04 -5.17 15.40
CA MET A 112 13.45 -3.82 15.28
C MET A 112 11.94 -3.79 15.52
N GLN A 113 11.28 -4.94 15.74
CA GLN A 113 9.82 -5.04 15.82
C GLN A 113 9.19 -4.14 16.92
N GLY A 114 9.90 -3.88 18.01
CA GLY A 114 9.44 -3.01 19.10
C GLY A 114 9.34 -1.52 18.73
N ARG A 115 9.91 -1.11 17.60
CA ARG A 115 9.86 0.28 17.08
C ARG A 115 9.39 0.34 15.63
N TYR A 116 8.68 -0.68 15.16
CA TYR A 116 8.18 -0.76 13.79
C TYR A 116 6.66 -0.95 13.74
N VAL A 117 6.02 -0.15 12.90
CA VAL A 117 4.64 -0.34 12.45
C VAL A 117 4.61 -0.22 10.94
N GLY A 118 4.36 -1.34 10.26
CA GLY A 118 4.33 -1.39 8.79
C GLY A 118 3.15 -0.64 8.19
N GLY A 119 3.39 -0.03 7.03
CA GLY A 119 2.42 0.75 6.28
C GLY A 119 2.37 0.32 4.82
N HIS A 120 1.20 0.48 4.19
CA HIS A 120 1.06 0.38 2.74
C HIS A 120 -0.12 1.24 2.25
N PRO A 121 0.14 2.42 1.67
CA PRO A 121 -0.90 3.17 0.97
C PRO A 121 -1.34 2.42 -0.28
N MET A 122 -2.64 2.14 -0.38
CA MET A 122 -3.27 1.61 -1.60
C MET A 122 -3.49 2.72 -2.63
N ALA A 123 -2.41 3.43 -2.94
CA ALA A 123 -2.34 4.50 -3.91
C ALA A 123 -1.13 4.25 -4.82
N GLY A 124 -1.23 4.67 -6.07
CA GLY A 124 -0.17 4.41 -7.04
C GLY A 124 -0.60 4.72 -8.46
N THR A 125 0.39 4.97 -9.30
CA THR A 125 0.26 5.13 -10.75
C THR A 125 1.30 4.24 -11.42
N GLU A 126 1.23 4.13 -12.74
CA GLU A 126 2.23 3.44 -13.55
C GLU A 126 3.60 4.18 -13.61
N PHE A 127 3.72 5.38 -13.03
CA PHE A 127 4.93 6.21 -13.08
C PHE A 127 5.75 6.18 -11.79
N SER A 128 7.07 6.40 -11.91
CA SER A 128 8.03 6.34 -10.80
C SER A 128 8.90 7.61 -10.70
N GLY A 129 9.64 7.75 -9.60
CA GLY A 129 10.57 8.87 -9.34
C GLY A 129 9.94 10.16 -8.83
N TRP A 130 10.80 11.14 -8.46
CA TRP A 130 10.38 12.42 -7.90
C TRP A 130 9.39 13.18 -8.80
N SER A 131 9.60 13.17 -10.11
CA SER A 131 8.74 13.86 -11.07
C SER A 131 7.32 13.27 -11.17
N ALA A 132 7.11 12.02 -10.73
CA ALA A 132 5.79 11.40 -10.68
C ALA A 132 5.02 11.77 -9.39
N SER A 133 5.71 12.29 -8.37
CA SER A 133 5.08 12.71 -7.13
C SER A 133 4.17 13.92 -7.34
N HIS A 134 3.04 13.91 -6.65
CA HIS A 134 2.03 14.96 -6.68
C HIS A 134 1.24 15.00 -5.38
N GLU A 135 0.60 16.13 -5.12
CA GLU A 135 -0.25 16.36 -3.95
C GLU A 135 -1.56 15.58 -4.04
N GLY A 136 -2.10 15.19 -2.89
CA GLY A 136 -3.42 14.55 -2.77
C GLY A 136 -3.46 13.10 -3.24
N LEU A 137 -2.31 12.44 -3.43
CA LEU A 137 -2.23 11.05 -3.91
C LEU A 137 -3.00 10.08 -3.00
N PHE A 138 -3.05 10.37 -1.69
CA PHE A 138 -3.61 9.47 -0.69
C PHE A 138 -5.05 9.81 -0.28
N GLU A 139 -5.66 10.87 -0.85
CA GLU A 139 -7.00 11.32 -0.48
C GLU A 139 -8.05 10.21 -0.68
N GLY A 140 -8.66 9.75 0.42
CA GLY A 140 -9.64 8.67 0.44
C GLY A 140 -9.08 7.28 0.10
N ALA A 141 -7.76 7.16 -0.07
CA ALA A 141 -7.09 5.87 -0.26
C ALA A 141 -7.11 5.07 1.04
N ALA A 142 -7.18 3.74 0.96
CA ALA A 142 -6.91 2.91 2.11
C ALA A 142 -5.40 2.91 2.39
N TRP A 143 -5.01 3.01 3.65
CA TRP A 143 -3.64 2.86 4.11
C TRP A 143 -3.59 1.68 5.07
N ALA A 144 -3.04 0.55 4.63
CA ALA A 144 -2.88 -0.61 5.49
C ALA A 144 -1.89 -0.29 6.61
N VAL A 145 -2.23 -0.61 7.86
CA VAL A 145 -1.38 -0.40 9.04
C VAL A 145 -1.26 -1.74 9.77
N THR A 146 -0.04 -2.24 9.91
CA THR A 146 0.20 -3.57 10.48
C THR A 146 0.18 -3.59 12.00
N TYR A 147 -0.20 -4.73 12.58
CA TYR A 147 -0.33 -4.87 14.04
C TYR A 147 0.08 -6.23 14.61
N ASP A 148 0.87 -7.00 13.87
CA ASP A 148 1.33 -8.34 14.22
C ASP A 148 2.05 -8.37 15.58
N TYR A 149 2.93 -7.39 15.84
CA TYR A 149 3.63 -7.27 17.13
C TYR A 149 2.68 -7.12 18.34
N ALA A 150 1.61 -6.32 18.19
CA ALA A 150 0.58 -6.22 19.22
C ALA A 150 -0.25 -7.50 19.34
N ARG A 151 -0.48 -8.18 18.22
CA ARG A 151 -1.20 -9.46 18.18
C ARG A 151 -0.46 -10.59 18.89
N GLU A 152 0.87 -10.55 18.87
CA GLU A 152 1.75 -11.47 19.60
C GLU A 152 1.79 -11.19 21.12
N GLY A 153 1.18 -10.09 21.57
CA GLY A 153 1.14 -9.70 22.97
C GLY A 153 2.42 -9.01 23.45
N LEU A 154 3.23 -8.49 22.52
CA LEU A 154 4.52 -7.85 22.79
C LEU A 154 4.45 -6.32 22.81
N ALA A 155 3.33 -5.73 22.38
CA ALA A 155 3.16 -4.27 22.36
C ALA A 155 3.05 -3.68 23.77
N ASP A 156 3.94 -2.74 24.06
CA ASP A 156 3.90 -1.86 25.23
C ASP A 156 3.28 -0.49 24.89
N ASP A 157 3.31 0.44 25.84
CA ASP A 157 2.74 1.78 25.67
C ASP A 157 3.47 2.60 24.57
N HIS A 158 4.78 2.38 24.39
CA HIS A 158 5.54 3.02 23.31
C HIS A 158 5.04 2.50 21.97
N TRP A 159 4.99 1.19 21.76
CA TRP A 159 4.53 0.63 20.48
C TRP A 159 3.08 1.04 20.17
N ALA A 160 2.20 1.09 21.17
CA ALA A 160 0.83 1.59 21.01
C ALA A 160 0.78 3.06 20.58
N ALA A 161 1.69 3.90 21.10
CA ALA A 161 1.84 5.29 20.67
C ALA A 161 2.37 5.37 19.22
N LEU A 162 3.34 4.53 18.84
CA LEU A 162 3.82 4.45 17.46
C LEU A 162 2.70 4.05 16.48
N PHE A 163 1.91 3.03 16.82
CA PHE A 163 0.74 2.65 16.01
C PHE A 163 -0.22 3.82 15.82
N THR A 164 -0.48 4.57 16.90
CA THR A 164 -1.29 5.80 16.84
C THR A 164 -0.66 6.84 15.90
N THR A 165 0.65 7.04 15.96
CA THR A 165 1.40 7.94 15.08
C THR A 165 1.25 7.56 13.61
N VAL A 166 1.38 6.27 13.24
CA VAL A 166 1.23 5.81 11.85
C VAL A 166 -0.21 5.94 11.35
N CYS A 167 -1.21 5.64 12.18
CA CYS A 167 -2.61 5.92 11.82
C CYS A 167 -2.87 7.42 11.59
N ARG A 168 -2.23 8.29 12.37
CA ARG A 168 -2.33 9.74 12.20
C ARG A 168 -1.59 10.25 10.98
N LEU A 169 -0.41 9.70 10.66
CA LEU A 169 0.31 9.97 9.42
C LEU A 169 -0.61 9.74 8.21
N ALA A 170 -1.26 8.58 8.14
CA ALA A 170 -2.25 8.30 7.10
C ALA A 170 -3.41 9.30 7.09
N SER A 171 -3.95 9.64 8.26
CA SER A 171 -5.08 10.58 8.38
C SER A 171 -4.74 12.00 7.94
N VAL A 172 -3.53 12.50 8.25
CA VAL A 172 -3.05 13.83 7.90
C VAL A 172 -3.01 14.02 6.39
N VAL A 173 -2.60 12.99 5.65
CA VAL A 173 -2.58 13.02 4.18
C VAL A 173 -3.91 12.60 3.53
N GLY A 174 -4.99 12.56 4.32
CA GLY A 174 -6.34 12.28 3.82
C GLY A 174 -6.64 10.81 3.54
N ALA A 175 -5.76 9.87 3.95
CA ALA A 175 -5.96 8.44 3.80
C ALA A 175 -6.79 7.84 4.94
N GLU A 176 -7.29 6.62 4.72
CA GLU A 176 -8.07 5.84 5.68
C GLU A 176 -7.20 4.71 6.26
N ALA A 177 -6.81 4.81 7.53
CA ALA A 177 -6.03 3.75 8.19
C ALA A 177 -6.86 2.46 8.34
N VAL A 178 -6.38 1.35 7.77
CA VAL A 178 -7.00 0.03 7.80
C VAL A 178 -6.06 -0.94 8.52
N PRO A 179 -6.37 -1.39 9.74
CA PRO A 179 -5.52 -2.32 10.46
C PRO A 179 -5.57 -3.70 9.79
N VAL A 180 -4.40 -4.30 9.55
CA VAL A 180 -4.31 -5.62 8.92
C VAL A 180 -2.99 -6.33 9.29
N ARG A 181 -3.04 -7.63 9.56
CA ARG A 181 -1.85 -8.49 9.75
C ARG A 181 -1.12 -8.72 8.44
N VAL A 182 0.19 -8.92 8.50
CA VAL A 182 1.03 -9.01 7.30
C VAL A 182 0.57 -10.11 6.32
N SER A 183 0.22 -11.29 6.83
CA SER A 183 -0.24 -12.43 6.02
C SER A 183 -1.56 -12.12 5.30
N LEU A 184 -2.56 -11.64 6.04
CA LEU A 184 -3.86 -11.32 5.43
C LEU A 184 -3.78 -10.14 4.46
N HIS A 185 -2.88 -9.19 4.72
CA HIS A 185 -2.57 -8.12 3.80
C HIS A 185 -2.04 -8.68 2.47
N ASP A 186 -1.01 -9.51 2.54
CA ASP A 186 -0.31 -10.05 1.37
C ASP A 186 -1.23 -10.98 0.55
N GLU A 187 -2.06 -11.80 1.19
CA GLU A 187 -3.15 -12.54 0.56
C GLU A 187 -4.15 -11.61 -0.15
N SER A 188 -4.52 -10.50 0.49
CA SER A 188 -5.48 -9.55 -0.06
C SER A 188 -4.93 -8.85 -1.31
N VAL A 189 -3.71 -8.31 -1.24
CA VAL A 189 -3.09 -7.62 -2.38
C VAL A 189 -2.69 -8.58 -3.50
N ALA A 190 -2.39 -9.85 -3.20
CA ALA A 190 -2.26 -10.88 -4.22
C ALA A 190 -3.51 -10.96 -5.11
N ARG A 191 -4.71 -10.92 -4.50
CA ARG A 191 -6.01 -10.99 -5.19
C ARG A 191 -6.38 -9.71 -5.93
N VAL A 192 -6.20 -8.55 -5.29
CA VAL A 192 -6.77 -7.29 -5.80
C VAL A 192 -5.75 -6.35 -6.46
N SER A 193 -4.47 -6.70 -6.45
CA SER A 193 -3.38 -5.93 -7.04
C SER A 193 -2.48 -6.78 -7.93
N HIS A 194 -1.83 -7.82 -7.39
CA HIS A 194 -0.78 -8.56 -8.12
C HIS A 194 -1.36 -9.46 -9.22
N LEU A 195 -2.40 -10.25 -8.94
CA LEU A 195 -3.07 -11.06 -9.96
C LEU A 195 -3.57 -10.23 -11.16
N PRO A 196 -4.22 -9.05 -10.97
CA PRO A 196 -4.53 -8.14 -12.07
C PRO A 196 -3.34 -7.80 -12.99
N HIS A 197 -2.13 -7.60 -12.45
CA HIS A 197 -0.93 -7.38 -13.28
C HIS A 197 -0.59 -8.64 -14.10
N VAL A 198 -0.54 -9.83 -13.46
CA VAL A 198 -0.28 -11.09 -14.18
C VAL A 198 -1.26 -11.30 -15.33
N ILE A 199 -2.55 -11.05 -15.10
CA ILE A 199 -3.61 -11.16 -16.11
C ILE A 199 -3.41 -10.13 -17.22
N ALA A 200 -3.12 -8.87 -16.87
CA ALA A 200 -2.93 -7.81 -17.84
C ALA A 200 -1.74 -8.09 -18.77
N GLU A 201 -0.62 -8.58 -18.24
CA GLU A 201 0.55 -8.98 -19.03
C GLU A 201 0.21 -10.14 -19.98
N ALA A 202 -0.40 -11.20 -19.45
CA ALA A 202 -0.79 -12.36 -20.27
C ALA A 202 -1.81 -11.99 -21.36
N LEU A 203 -2.80 -11.15 -21.04
CA LEU A 203 -3.80 -10.66 -21.98
C LEU A 203 -3.17 -9.79 -23.08
N SER A 204 -2.18 -8.97 -22.71
CA SER A 204 -1.44 -8.14 -23.67
C SER A 204 -0.69 -9.00 -24.68
N LEU A 205 -0.03 -10.08 -24.22
CA LEU A 205 0.63 -11.06 -25.10
C LEU A 205 -0.36 -11.79 -26.02
N VAL A 206 -1.55 -12.15 -25.52
CA VAL A 206 -2.59 -12.78 -26.36
C VAL A 206 -3.07 -11.82 -27.45
N GLY A 207 -3.30 -10.55 -27.11
CA GLY A 207 -3.71 -9.52 -28.06
C GLY A 207 -2.65 -9.26 -29.13
N ASP A 208 -1.38 -9.18 -28.73
CA ASP A 208 -0.26 -8.96 -29.65
C ASP A 208 -0.09 -10.10 -30.66
N ARG A 209 -0.19 -11.35 -30.19
CA ARG A 209 -0.15 -12.56 -31.05
C ARG A 209 -1.29 -12.63 -32.07
N GLY A 210 -2.38 -11.86 -31.88
CA GLY A 210 -3.48 -11.75 -32.83
C GLY A 210 -3.16 -10.94 -34.09
N GLY A 211 -2.00 -10.28 -34.15
CA GLY A 211 -1.55 -9.50 -35.30
C GLY A 211 -2.33 -8.19 -35.52
N THR A 212 -2.03 -7.52 -36.64
CA THR A 212 -2.48 -6.14 -36.91
C THR A 212 -4.00 -5.95 -36.87
N LEU A 213 -4.77 -6.95 -37.32
CA LEU A 213 -6.23 -6.85 -37.28
C LEU A 213 -6.75 -6.86 -35.84
N ALA A 214 -6.28 -7.78 -34.99
CA ALA A 214 -6.69 -7.84 -33.59
C ALA A 214 -6.31 -6.55 -32.83
N GLN A 215 -5.09 -6.06 -33.05
CA GLN A 215 -4.61 -4.79 -32.50
C GLN A 215 -5.50 -3.61 -32.94
N SER A 216 -5.87 -3.56 -34.22
CA SER A 216 -6.73 -2.49 -34.78
C SER A 216 -8.18 -2.55 -34.29
N LEU A 217 -8.68 -3.75 -33.96
CA LEU A 217 -10.02 -3.95 -33.40
C LEU A 217 -10.06 -3.80 -31.88
N SER A 218 -8.91 -3.62 -31.22
CA SER A 218 -8.86 -3.45 -29.76
C SER A 218 -9.59 -2.17 -29.32
N ALA A 219 -10.49 -2.31 -28.35
CA ALA A 219 -11.39 -1.25 -27.91
C ALA A 219 -11.28 -1.00 -26.39
N GLY A 220 -12.30 -0.36 -25.82
CA GLY A 220 -12.30 0.07 -24.41
C GLY A 220 -12.14 -1.07 -23.40
N SER A 221 -12.71 -2.25 -23.67
CA SER A 221 -12.57 -3.41 -22.77
C SER A 221 -11.13 -3.91 -22.70
N PHE A 222 -10.46 -4.05 -23.85
CA PHE A 222 -9.06 -4.45 -23.91
C PHE A 222 -8.17 -3.41 -23.22
N ARG A 223 -8.32 -2.11 -23.59
CA ARG A 223 -7.57 -1.02 -22.96
C ARG A 223 -7.75 -0.97 -21.43
N GLY A 224 -8.97 -1.19 -20.94
CA GLY A 224 -9.24 -1.24 -19.51
C GLY A 224 -8.59 -2.43 -18.81
N ALA A 225 -8.63 -3.61 -19.43
CA ALA A 225 -8.07 -4.85 -18.88
C ALA A 225 -6.54 -4.90 -18.94
N THR A 226 -5.91 -4.22 -19.90
CA THR A 226 -4.45 -4.20 -20.08
C THR A 226 -3.78 -2.92 -19.58
N ARG A 227 -4.53 -1.95 -19.03
CA ARG A 227 -3.98 -0.65 -18.60
C ARG A 227 -2.76 -0.81 -17.69
N VAL A 228 -2.81 -1.73 -16.74
CA VAL A 228 -1.74 -1.93 -15.75
C VAL A 228 -0.51 -2.67 -16.28
N ALA A 229 -0.57 -3.18 -17.52
CA ALA A 229 0.61 -3.73 -18.20
C ALA A 229 1.58 -2.61 -18.69
N SER A 230 1.21 -1.33 -18.57
CA SER A 230 2.13 -0.21 -18.83
C SER A 230 3.01 0.15 -17.63
N THR A 231 2.79 -0.47 -16.47
CA THR A 231 3.66 -0.31 -15.30
C THR A 231 5.06 -0.82 -15.61
N GLU A 232 6.10 -0.16 -15.09
CA GLU A 232 7.48 -0.59 -15.32
C GLU A 232 7.68 -2.07 -14.94
N PRO A 233 8.29 -2.90 -15.82
CA PRO A 233 8.41 -4.35 -15.57
C PRO A 233 9.10 -4.70 -14.26
N GLU A 234 10.08 -3.90 -13.83
CA GLU A 234 10.77 -4.10 -12.55
C GLU A 234 9.82 -3.97 -11.35
N LEU A 235 8.84 -3.05 -11.40
CA LEU A 235 7.83 -2.90 -10.34
C LEU A 235 6.87 -4.09 -10.33
N VAL A 236 6.42 -4.55 -11.50
CA VAL A 236 5.55 -5.73 -11.61
C VAL A 236 6.25 -6.97 -11.06
N ARG A 237 7.52 -7.17 -11.45
CA ARG A 237 8.36 -8.26 -10.94
C ARG A 237 8.54 -8.17 -9.44
N ASN A 238 8.91 -7.00 -8.92
CA ASN A 238 9.05 -6.80 -7.48
C ASN A 238 7.77 -7.17 -6.73
N MET A 239 6.59 -6.70 -7.16
CA MET A 239 5.31 -7.04 -6.50
C MET A 239 5.01 -8.54 -6.53
N CYS A 240 5.16 -9.18 -7.70
CA CYS A 240 4.76 -10.57 -7.89
C CYS A 240 5.76 -11.55 -7.28
N GLU A 241 7.06 -11.34 -7.49
CA GLU A 241 8.13 -12.23 -7.02
C GLU A 241 8.26 -12.19 -5.49
N THR A 242 8.07 -11.03 -4.87
CA THR A 242 8.20 -10.89 -3.41
C THR A 242 6.96 -11.36 -2.63
N ASN A 243 5.82 -11.54 -3.31
CA ASN A 243 4.60 -12.08 -2.74
C ASN A 243 4.16 -13.37 -3.45
N ALA A 244 5.13 -14.16 -3.95
CA ALA A 244 4.85 -15.36 -4.72
C ALA A 244 4.03 -16.39 -3.92
N ASP A 245 4.33 -16.54 -2.63
CA ASP A 245 3.67 -17.51 -1.74
C ASP A 245 2.16 -17.26 -1.60
N SER A 246 1.74 -15.99 -1.54
CA SER A 246 0.31 -15.64 -1.57
C SER A 246 -0.27 -15.59 -2.98
N LEU A 247 0.53 -15.23 -3.98
CA LEU A 247 0.07 -15.05 -5.36
C LEU A 247 -0.21 -16.36 -6.08
N VAL A 248 0.60 -17.40 -5.87
CA VAL A 248 0.45 -18.69 -6.56
C VAL A 248 -0.92 -19.33 -6.29
N PRO A 249 -1.39 -19.50 -5.03
CA PRO A 249 -2.72 -20.06 -4.77
C PRO A 249 -3.86 -19.23 -5.38
N VAL A 250 -3.69 -17.90 -5.42
CA VAL A 250 -4.66 -16.97 -6.03
C VAL A 250 -4.69 -17.11 -7.55
N LEU A 251 -3.53 -17.33 -8.17
CA LEU A 251 -3.41 -17.60 -9.60
C LEU A 251 -4.01 -18.97 -9.95
N ASP A 252 -3.83 -19.99 -9.10
CA ASP A 252 -4.45 -21.31 -9.26
C ASP A 252 -5.98 -21.21 -9.25
N GLU A 253 -6.58 -20.47 -8.29
CA GLU A 253 -8.03 -20.21 -8.26
C GLU A 253 -8.52 -19.55 -9.56
N PHE A 254 -7.76 -18.59 -10.09
CA PHE A 254 -8.09 -17.95 -11.37
C PHE A 254 -8.00 -18.92 -12.55
N ILE A 255 -6.97 -19.78 -12.58
CA ILE A 255 -6.80 -20.80 -13.61
C ILE A 255 -7.96 -21.80 -13.58
N GLU A 256 -8.41 -22.26 -12.41
CA GLU A 256 -9.56 -23.14 -12.27
C GLU A 256 -10.83 -22.53 -12.86
N LEU A 257 -11.09 -21.25 -12.57
CA LEU A 257 -12.22 -20.50 -13.16
C LEU A 257 -12.13 -20.43 -14.68
N LEU A 258 -10.94 -20.22 -15.24
CA LEU A 258 -10.73 -20.20 -16.69
C LEU A 258 -10.90 -21.60 -17.32
N GLN A 259 -10.43 -22.65 -16.65
CA GLN A 259 -10.61 -24.03 -17.12
C GLN A 259 -12.09 -24.42 -17.15
N ALA A 260 -12.85 -24.08 -16.10
CA ALA A 260 -14.29 -24.29 -16.06
C ALA A 260 -15.03 -23.52 -17.17
N ALA A 261 -14.66 -22.25 -17.39
CA ALA A 261 -15.22 -21.44 -18.47
C ALA A 261 -14.89 -22.02 -19.86
N ARG A 262 -13.66 -22.48 -20.06
CA ARG A 262 -13.24 -23.16 -21.30
C ARG A 262 -14.06 -24.42 -21.55
N ALA A 263 -14.26 -25.27 -20.53
CA ALA A 263 -15.04 -26.49 -20.66
C ALA A 263 -16.50 -26.17 -21.07
N SER A 264 -17.14 -25.24 -20.35
CA SER A 264 -18.51 -24.81 -20.63
C SER A 264 -18.68 -24.16 -22.01
N LEU A 265 -17.66 -23.46 -22.52
CA LEU A 265 -17.65 -22.91 -23.88
C LEU A 265 -17.45 -23.97 -24.97
N ALA A 266 -16.85 -25.12 -24.62
CA ALA A 266 -16.61 -26.24 -25.53
C ALA A 266 -17.77 -27.24 -25.59
N ASP A 267 -18.74 -27.14 -24.68
CA ASP A 267 -19.98 -27.95 -24.69
C ASP A 267 -20.92 -27.55 -25.84
N ASP A 268 -21.94 -28.38 -26.07
CA ASP A 268 -23.04 -28.11 -27.01
C ASP A 268 -24.41 -28.21 -26.29
N PRO A 269 -25.11 -27.09 -26.05
CA PRO A 269 -24.75 -25.74 -26.48
C PRO A 269 -23.66 -25.08 -25.61
N ALA A 270 -22.79 -24.29 -26.23
CA ALA A 270 -21.78 -23.50 -25.53
C ALA A 270 -22.41 -22.50 -24.54
N SER A 271 -21.80 -22.35 -23.37
CA SER A 271 -22.34 -21.52 -22.28
C SER A 271 -21.25 -20.75 -21.54
N MET A 272 -21.59 -19.54 -21.09
CA MET A 272 -20.79 -18.72 -20.16
C MET A 272 -21.58 -18.34 -18.89
N LYS A 273 -22.77 -18.92 -18.72
CA LYS A 273 -23.76 -18.48 -17.73
C LYS A 273 -23.19 -18.40 -16.32
N GLN A 274 -22.55 -19.48 -15.86
CA GLN A 274 -22.06 -19.56 -14.47
C GLN A 274 -21.01 -18.49 -14.16
N LEU A 275 -20.01 -18.32 -15.04
CA LEU A 275 -18.95 -17.34 -14.82
C LEU A 275 -19.48 -15.91 -14.96
N ALA A 276 -20.33 -15.64 -15.97
CA ALA A 276 -20.90 -14.31 -16.20
C ALA A 276 -21.77 -13.85 -15.03
N GLU A 277 -22.70 -14.69 -14.55
CA GLU A 277 -23.58 -14.34 -13.44
C GLU A 277 -22.82 -14.21 -12.12
N SER A 278 -21.91 -15.15 -11.83
CA SER A 278 -21.14 -15.13 -10.58
C SER A 278 -20.14 -13.97 -10.53
N GLY A 279 -19.46 -13.72 -11.65
CA GLY A 279 -18.55 -12.58 -11.80
C GLY A 279 -19.28 -11.25 -11.68
N ASN A 280 -20.45 -11.10 -12.30
CA ASN A 280 -21.27 -9.90 -12.17
C ASN A 280 -21.71 -9.66 -10.72
N ARG A 281 -22.19 -10.70 -10.02
CA ARG A 281 -22.54 -10.60 -8.59
C ARG A 281 -21.34 -10.21 -7.73
N ALA A 282 -20.17 -10.78 -7.98
CA ALA A 282 -18.95 -10.44 -7.26
C ALA A 282 -18.55 -8.97 -7.48
N TYR A 283 -18.55 -8.51 -8.74
CA TYR A 283 -18.27 -7.13 -9.10
C TYR A 283 -19.22 -6.14 -8.40
N LEU A 284 -20.54 -6.41 -8.40
CA LEU A 284 -21.53 -5.55 -7.74
C LEU A 284 -21.30 -5.46 -6.22
N ARG A 285 -20.95 -6.57 -5.57
CA ARG A 285 -20.62 -6.58 -4.12
C ARG A 285 -19.38 -5.74 -3.82
N MET A 286 -18.34 -5.85 -4.64
CA MET A 286 -17.11 -5.06 -4.48
C MET A 286 -17.38 -3.57 -4.73
N ALA A 287 -18.15 -3.22 -5.77
CA ALA A 287 -18.49 -1.84 -6.09
C ALA A 287 -19.32 -1.17 -4.97
N ALA A 288 -20.23 -1.90 -4.34
CA ALA A 288 -21.03 -1.40 -3.22
C ALA A 288 -20.17 -0.96 -2.00
N ARG A 289 -18.97 -1.56 -1.82
CA ARG A 289 -18.01 -1.18 -0.78
C ARG A 289 -17.11 0.01 -1.14
N LYS A 290 -17.05 0.41 -2.41
CA LYS A 290 -16.21 1.53 -2.88
C LYS A 290 -16.98 2.84 -3.02
N GLY A 291 -18.31 2.80 -3.15
CA GLY A 291 -19.13 3.96 -3.48
C GLY A 291 -19.77 4.63 -2.27
N ALA A 292 -19.41 5.89 -2.05
CA ALA A 292 -20.39 6.91 -1.66
C ALA A 292 -21.58 6.78 -2.62
N ARG A 293 -22.78 6.49 -2.11
CA ARG A 293 -23.98 6.33 -2.94
C ARG A 293 -24.11 7.55 -3.86
N ARG A 294 -24.39 7.32 -5.15
CA ARG A 294 -24.70 8.40 -6.13
C ARG A 294 -25.91 9.26 -5.69
N GLU A 295 -26.71 8.74 -4.76
CA GLU A 295 -27.85 9.38 -4.10
C GLU A 295 -27.51 10.01 -2.73
N SER A 296 -26.24 10.01 -2.33
CA SER A 296 -25.81 10.67 -1.09
C SER A 296 -25.96 12.18 -1.25
N VAL A 297 -26.90 12.76 -0.50
CA VAL A 297 -27.05 14.22 -0.33
C VAL A 297 -25.94 14.85 0.53
N SER A 298 -24.99 14.05 1.02
CA SER A 298 -23.81 14.57 1.72
C SER A 298 -22.83 15.17 0.71
N PRO A 299 -22.39 16.43 0.90
CA PRO A 299 -21.38 17.07 0.05
C PRO A 299 -19.98 16.43 0.19
N VAL A 300 -19.78 15.56 1.17
CA VAL A 300 -18.55 14.80 1.40
C VAL A 300 -18.70 13.42 0.77
N LYS A 301 -17.75 13.02 -0.10
CA LYS A 301 -17.64 11.64 -0.58
C LYS A 301 -17.17 10.75 0.57
N ILE A 302 -18.11 10.26 1.38
CA ILE A 302 -17.79 9.39 2.52
C ILE A 302 -17.62 7.96 2.00
N SER A 303 -16.45 7.38 2.25
CA SER A 303 -16.17 5.94 2.09
C SER A 303 -17.22 5.11 2.82
N SER A 304 -17.67 4.00 2.23
CA SER A 304 -18.64 3.09 2.87
C SER A 304 -17.99 2.05 3.78
N ARG A 305 -16.67 2.15 4.05
CA ARG A 305 -15.97 1.29 5.01
C ARG A 305 -16.51 1.51 6.42
N PRO A 306 -16.80 0.43 7.18
CA PRO A 306 -17.09 0.55 8.60
C PRO A 306 -15.97 1.28 9.33
N VAL A 307 -16.33 2.15 10.28
CA VAL A 307 -15.37 2.92 11.07
C VAL A 307 -15.44 2.44 12.51
N MET A 308 -14.29 2.12 13.09
CA MET A 308 -14.20 1.81 14.52
C MET A 308 -13.24 2.75 15.22
N ARG A 309 -13.69 3.21 16.37
CA ARG A 309 -12.94 4.05 17.28
C ARG A 309 -12.12 3.16 18.21
N VAL A 310 -10.79 3.26 18.12
CA VAL A 310 -9.84 2.42 18.88
C VAL A 310 -8.99 3.31 19.78
N HIS A 311 -8.72 2.85 21.00
CA HIS A 311 -7.79 3.48 21.94
C HIS A 311 -6.59 2.56 22.16
N PRO A 312 -5.50 2.71 21.37
CA PRO A 312 -4.31 1.87 21.50
C PRO A 312 -3.73 1.87 22.91
N GLY A 313 -3.33 0.70 23.41
CA GLY A 313 -2.85 0.50 24.78
C GLY A 313 -3.95 0.16 25.81
N ALA A 314 -5.22 0.46 25.52
CA ALA A 314 -6.30 0.12 26.45
C ALA A 314 -6.67 -1.37 26.44
N PRO A 315 -7.23 -1.91 27.54
CA PRO A 315 -7.59 -3.32 27.61
C PRO A 315 -8.47 -3.79 26.44
N GLY A 316 -7.98 -4.75 25.66
CA GLY A 316 -8.71 -5.36 24.56
C GLY A 316 -8.65 -4.62 23.21
N TRP A 317 -7.85 -3.55 23.08
CA TRP A 317 -7.73 -2.79 21.83
C TRP A 317 -7.29 -3.64 20.63
N VAL A 318 -6.39 -4.61 20.83
CA VAL A 318 -5.94 -5.54 19.78
C VAL A 318 -7.09 -6.39 19.24
N ARG A 319 -8.01 -6.85 20.10
CA ARG A 319 -9.22 -7.58 19.64
C ARG A 319 -10.14 -6.71 18.78
N GLN A 320 -10.15 -5.40 19.02
CA GLN A 320 -10.87 -4.48 18.15
C GLN A 320 -10.21 -4.39 16.78
N LEU A 321 -8.87 -4.39 16.70
CA LEU A 321 -8.16 -4.41 15.41
C LEU A 321 -8.49 -5.68 14.61
N GLU A 322 -8.48 -6.85 15.25
CA GLU A 322 -8.89 -8.11 14.60
C GLU A 322 -10.32 -8.04 14.06
N GLN A 323 -11.23 -7.44 14.82
CA GLN A 323 -12.61 -7.23 14.38
C GLN A 323 -12.67 -6.30 13.17
N VAL A 324 -11.93 -5.18 13.19
CA VAL A 324 -11.88 -4.22 12.08
C VAL A 324 -11.31 -4.87 10.81
N GLU A 325 -10.21 -5.61 10.96
CA GLU A 325 -9.58 -6.37 9.88
C GLU A 325 -10.59 -7.32 9.23
N SER A 326 -11.32 -8.11 10.03
CA SER A 326 -12.32 -9.06 9.51
C SER A 326 -13.44 -8.41 8.70
N LEU A 327 -13.75 -7.14 8.99
CA LEU A 327 -14.77 -6.36 8.29
C LEU A 327 -14.20 -5.63 7.06
N GLY A 328 -12.88 -5.47 6.97
CA GLY A 328 -12.22 -4.55 6.05
C GLY A 328 -12.57 -3.08 6.38
N GLY A 329 -12.69 -2.76 7.67
CA GLY A 329 -13.01 -1.42 8.15
C GLY A 329 -11.78 -0.52 8.29
N ARG A 330 -12.03 0.76 8.60
CA ARG A 330 -11.00 1.73 8.96
C ARG A 330 -11.05 2.05 10.46
N VAL A 331 -9.93 2.52 11.00
CA VAL A 331 -9.84 2.97 12.40
C VAL A 331 -9.74 4.48 12.50
N GLU A 332 -10.28 5.01 13.60
CA GLU A 332 -9.98 6.35 14.11
C GLU A 332 -9.39 6.21 15.51
N VAL A 333 -8.13 6.62 15.66
CA VAL A 333 -7.39 6.55 16.92
C VAL A 333 -7.54 7.85 17.72
N PHE A 334 -7.75 7.73 19.03
CA PHE A 334 -7.84 8.86 19.96
C PHE A 334 -7.25 8.53 21.32
#